data_AF-A0A7C4GHC1-F1
#
_entry.id   AF-A0A7C4GHC1-F1
#
_cell.length_a   1.000
_cell.length_b   1.000
_cell.length_c   1.000
_cell.angle_alpha   90.00
_cell.angle_beta   90.00
_cell.angle_gamma   90.00
#
_symmetry.space_group_name_H-M   'P 1'
#
loop_
_entity.id
_entity.type
_entity.pdbx_description
1 polymer ?
#
loop_
_entity_poly.entity_id
_entity_poly.type
_entity_poly.pdbx_seq_one_letter_code
_entity_poly.pdbx_strand_id
1 'polypeptide(L)'
;MPLTAIQKIEKLGKSVSTMTQAELARAVGVSRERIRQLYPRLKTKPGRRVCAWHLTIPKSTRETLARLHDKGESLAEIGRRYGVSEYHVREAIRITRPVLEPAGKIKRLRCQEQIRRLLESGLSFEEACTRLKLSDLQRRRYRRQMGFRWEGTHTVPAKKKTRRRDR
;
A
#
# COMPACT_ATOMS: atom_id res chain seq x y z
N MET A 1 -10.56 44.14 23.87
CA MET A 1 -10.38 42.68 24.09
C MET A 1 -10.29 41.98 22.73
N PRO A 2 -9.21 41.25 22.41
CA PRO A 2 -9.15 40.48 21.16
C PRO A 2 -10.21 39.37 21.18
N LEU A 3 -10.94 39.22 20.06
CA LEU A 3 -11.96 38.17 19.93
C LEU A 3 -11.33 36.78 20.08
N THR A 4 -11.97 35.93 20.87
CA THR A 4 -11.57 34.52 21.00
C THR A 4 -11.79 33.77 19.68
N ALA A 5 -11.07 32.66 19.48
CA ALA A 5 -11.21 31.84 18.27
C ALA A 5 -12.67 31.36 18.05
N ILE A 6 -13.42 31.06 19.11
CA ILE A 6 -14.83 30.66 19.02
C ILE A 6 -15.68 31.82 18.51
N GLN A 7 -15.54 33.02 19.08
CA GLN A 7 -16.28 34.21 18.65
C GLN A 7 -15.96 34.59 17.20
N LYS A 8 -14.70 34.43 16.77
CA LYS A 8 -14.30 34.61 15.37
C LYS A 8 -14.99 33.60 14.44
N ILE A 9 -15.13 32.35 14.86
CA ILE A 9 -15.84 31.31 14.09
C ILE A 9 -17.34 31.59 14.05
N GLU A 10 -17.94 32.02 15.17
CA GLU A 10 -19.37 32.39 15.20
C GLU A 10 -19.68 33.60 14.31
N LYS A 11 -18.76 34.57 14.22
CA LYS A 11 -18.89 35.73 13.32
C LYS A 11 -18.92 35.33 11.83
N LEU A 12 -18.25 34.23 11.47
CA LEU A 12 -18.32 33.67 10.11
C LEU A 12 -19.68 32.99 9.82
N GLY A 13 -20.40 32.57 10.86
CA GLY A 13 -21.77 32.08 10.76
C GLY A 13 -21.93 30.92 9.78
N LYS A 14 -22.81 31.08 8.78
CA LYS A 14 -23.14 30.02 7.80
C LYS A 14 -21.98 29.67 6.86
N SER A 15 -21.02 30.58 6.62
CA SER A 15 -19.88 30.32 5.72
C SER A 15 -18.93 29.26 6.28
N VAL A 16 -18.96 29.03 7.59
CA VAL A 16 -18.17 27.96 8.23
C VAL A 16 -18.50 26.61 7.61
N SER A 17 -19.77 26.36 7.27
CA SER A 17 -20.22 25.07 6.74
C SER A 17 -19.66 24.75 5.34
N THR A 18 -19.30 25.75 4.54
CA THR A 18 -18.70 25.54 3.22
C THR A 18 -17.18 25.45 3.26
N MET A 19 -16.55 25.96 4.33
CA MET A 19 -15.11 25.97 4.51
C MET A 19 -14.53 24.62 4.95
N THR A 20 -13.33 24.32 4.46
CA THR A 20 -12.51 23.24 5.01
C THR A 20 -11.93 23.63 6.37
N GLN A 21 -11.55 22.66 7.20
CA GLN A 21 -10.86 22.96 8.48
C GLN A 21 -9.58 23.79 8.29
N ALA A 22 -8.91 23.68 7.14
CA ALA A 22 -7.71 24.45 6.83
C ALA A 22 -8.04 25.89 6.41
N GLU A 23 -9.10 26.09 5.63
CA GLU A 23 -9.62 27.43 5.31
C GLU A 23 -10.12 28.14 6.56
N LEU A 24 -10.87 27.45 7.42
CA LEU A 24 -11.34 28.00 8.68
C LEU A 24 -10.16 28.40 9.60
N ALA A 25 -9.14 27.55 9.69
CA ALA A 25 -7.92 27.84 10.44
C ALA A 25 -7.23 29.12 9.94
N ARG A 26 -7.11 29.29 8.62
CA ARG A 26 -6.55 30.51 8.00
C ARG A 26 -7.41 31.74 8.24
N ALA A 27 -8.73 31.64 8.08
CA ALA A 27 -9.66 32.75 8.27
C ALA A 27 -9.72 33.25 9.71
N VAL A 28 -9.57 32.35 10.69
CA VAL A 28 -9.61 32.68 12.12
C VAL A 28 -8.22 33.08 12.66
N GLY A 29 -7.16 32.70 11.97
CA GLY A 29 -5.76 32.92 12.37
C GLY A 29 -5.29 31.97 13.47
N VAL A 30 -5.71 30.70 13.41
CA VAL A 30 -5.36 29.67 14.41
C VAL A 30 -4.87 28.39 13.74
N SER A 31 -4.22 27.51 14.49
CA SER A 31 -3.78 26.21 13.98
C SER A 31 -4.97 25.30 13.66
N ARG A 32 -4.77 24.40 12.70
CA ARG A 32 -5.78 23.38 12.32
C ARG A 32 -6.11 22.44 13.50
N GLU A 33 -5.14 22.18 14.37
CA GLU A 33 -5.34 21.39 15.58
C GLU A 33 -6.22 22.13 16.60
N ARG A 34 -6.04 23.44 16.74
CA ARG A 34 -6.93 24.25 17.58
C ARG A 34 -8.37 24.20 17.10
N ILE A 35 -8.61 24.23 15.78
CA ILE A 35 -9.94 24.03 15.20
C ILE A 35 -10.51 22.64 15.55
N ARG A 36 -9.69 21.57 15.56
CA ARG A 36 -10.14 20.23 15.97
C ARG A 36 -10.54 20.15 17.44
N GLN A 37 -9.75 20.77 18.33
CA GLN A 37 -10.08 20.84 19.76
C GLN A 37 -11.37 21.61 20.01
N LEU A 38 -11.64 22.66 19.23
CA LEU A 38 -12.85 23.45 19.33
C LEU A 38 -14.06 22.78 18.68
N TYR A 39 -13.85 21.81 17.79
CA TYR A 39 -14.90 21.15 17.00
C TYR A 39 -16.11 20.65 17.80
N PRO A 40 -15.97 20.04 19.00
CA PRO A 40 -17.11 19.63 19.82
C PRO A 40 -17.96 20.81 20.34
N ARG A 41 -17.37 22.01 20.41
CA ARG A 41 -17.96 23.22 20.99
C ARG A 41 -18.52 24.18 19.94
N LEU A 42 -18.37 23.89 18.65
CA LEU A 42 -18.85 24.76 17.57
C LEU A 42 -20.32 24.50 17.29
N LYS A 43 -21.12 25.58 17.25
CA LYS A 43 -22.53 25.54 16.81
C LYS A 43 -22.65 25.14 15.33
N THR A 44 -21.80 25.70 14.47
CA THR A 44 -21.74 25.38 13.04
C THR A 44 -20.44 24.65 12.74
N LYS A 45 -20.53 23.41 12.28
CA LYS A 45 -19.36 22.58 11.98
C LYS A 45 -18.86 22.88 10.57
N PRO A 46 -17.53 22.93 10.33
CA PRO A 46 -16.99 23.02 8.99
C PRO A 46 -17.35 21.76 8.19
N GLY A 47 -17.91 21.96 7.00
CA GLY A 47 -18.67 20.90 6.33
C GLY A 47 -17.82 19.80 5.69
N ARG A 48 -16.56 20.06 5.31
CA ARG A 48 -15.74 19.04 4.64
C ARG A 48 -14.33 18.92 5.23
N ARG A 49 -14.00 17.69 5.65
CA ARG A 49 -12.59 17.24 5.70
C ARG A 49 -12.13 17.09 4.25
N VAL A 50 -10.97 17.67 3.93
CA VAL A 50 -10.27 17.34 2.69
C VAL A 50 -9.94 15.85 2.76
N CYS A 51 -10.63 15.04 1.96
CA CYS A 51 -10.28 13.64 1.79
C CYS A 51 -8.94 13.57 1.05
N ALA A 52 -8.06 12.67 1.49
CA ALA A 52 -6.80 12.45 0.81
C ALA A 52 -7.08 12.05 -0.65
N TRP A 53 -6.30 12.57 -1.60
CA TRP A 53 -6.52 12.35 -3.04
C TRP A 53 -6.67 10.87 -3.43
N HIS A 54 -5.88 9.99 -2.80
CA HIS A 54 -5.91 8.55 -3.08
C HIS A 54 -7.23 7.87 -2.67
N LEU A 55 -8.06 8.53 -1.85
CA LEU A 55 -9.41 8.08 -1.48
C LEU A 55 -10.50 8.65 -2.38
N THR A 56 -10.24 9.77 -3.06
CA THR A 56 -11.24 10.45 -3.89
C THR A 56 -11.21 9.99 -5.35
N ILE A 57 -10.12 9.36 -5.80
CA ILE A 57 -10.00 8.91 -7.18
C ILE A 57 -10.81 7.64 -7.49
N PRO A 58 -11.36 7.51 -8.71
CA PRO A 58 -12.07 6.32 -9.16
C PRO A 58 -11.23 5.04 -9.04
N LYS A 59 -11.90 3.90 -8.90
CA LYS A 59 -11.24 2.59 -8.84
C LYS A 59 -10.40 2.33 -10.10
N SER A 60 -10.94 2.63 -11.29
CA SER A 60 -10.25 2.49 -12.58
C SER A 60 -8.93 3.26 -12.65
N THR A 61 -8.91 4.49 -12.12
CA THR A 61 -7.69 5.29 -12.02
C THR A 61 -6.67 4.60 -11.12
N ARG A 62 -7.08 4.11 -9.95
CA ARG A 62 -6.17 3.38 -9.04
C ARG A 62 -5.60 2.10 -9.66
N GLU A 63 -6.39 1.38 -10.44
CA GLU A 63 -5.93 0.20 -11.17
C GLU A 63 -4.91 0.57 -12.26
N THR A 64 -5.14 1.68 -12.95
CA THR A 64 -4.21 2.20 -13.95
C THR A 64 -2.87 2.55 -13.32
N LEU A 65 -2.85 3.24 -12.16
CA LEU A 65 -1.63 3.53 -11.41
C LEU A 65 -0.86 2.25 -11.05
N ALA A 66 -1.58 1.21 -10.61
CA ALA A 66 -0.97 -0.08 -10.27
C ALA A 66 -0.35 -0.78 -11.50
N ARG A 67 -0.97 -0.66 -12.68
CA ARG A 67 -0.45 -1.19 -13.96
C ARG A 67 0.76 -0.41 -14.46
N LEU A 68 0.77 0.92 -14.34
CA LEU A 68 1.92 1.75 -14.70
C LEU A 68 3.14 1.39 -13.85
N HIS A 69 2.93 1.20 -12.55
CA HIS A 69 3.97 0.72 -11.65
C HIS A 69 4.44 -0.71 -12.00
N ASP A 70 3.55 -1.62 -12.41
CA ASP A 70 3.95 -2.96 -12.89
C ASP A 70 4.77 -2.94 -14.18
N LYS A 71 4.56 -1.94 -15.04
CA LYS A 71 5.37 -1.72 -16.24
C LYS A 71 6.76 -1.14 -15.93
N GLY A 72 7.03 -0.78 -14.67
CA GLY A 72 8.30 -0.23 -14.21
C GLY A 72 8.37 1.29 -14.17
N GLU A 73 7.26 2.01 -14.39
CA GLU A 73 7.26 3.47 -14.18
C GLU A 73 7.49 3.79 -12.68
N SER A 74 8.35 4.77 -12.40
CA SER A 74 8.62 5.18 -11.03
C SER A 74 7.42 5.90 -10.42
N LEU A 75 7.26 5.80 -9.08
CA LEU A 75 6.18 6.50 -8.38
C LEU A 75 6.24 8.02 -8.56
N ALA A 76 7.45 8.58 -8.71
CA ALA A 76 7.67 10.00 -8.96
C ALA A 76 7.20 10.43 -10.37
N GLU A 77 7.48 9.63 -11.40
CA GLU A 77 6.98 9.88 -12.77
C GLU A 77 5.46 9.79 -12.85
N ILE A 78 4.88 8.77 -12.23
CA ILE A 78 3.44 8.63 -12.12
C ILE A 78 2.85 9.84 -11.37
N GLY A 79 3.47 10.26 -10.26
CA GLY A 79 3.04 11.45 -9.51
C GLY A 79 3.04 12.71 -10.35
N ARG A 80 4.11 12.95 -11.13
CA ARG A 80 4.20 14.08 -12.07
C ARG A 80 3.10 14.04 -13.13
N ARG A 81 2.81 12.87 -13.72
CA ARG A 81 1.74 12.71 -14.73
C ARG A 81 0.36 13.06 -14.18
N TYR A 82 0.10 12.79 -12.90
CA TYR A 82 -1.19 13.03 -12.26
C TYR A 82 -1.23 14.30 -11.38
N GLY A 83 -0.16 15.09 -11.34
CA GLY A 83 -0.07 16.32 -10.55
C GLY A 83 -0.14 16.08 -9.03
N VAL A 84 0.36 14.95 -8.54
CA VAL A 84 0.28 14.57 -7.11
C VAL A 84 1.62 14.09 -6.58
N SER A 85 1.78 14.15 -5.25
CA SER A 85 2.96 13.64 -4.59
C SER A 85 3.06 12.12 -4.69
N GLU A 86 4.28 11.60 -4.63
CA GLU A 86 4.60 10.18 -4.62
C GLU A 86 3.82 9.42 -3.53
N TYR A 87 3.64 10.06 -2.36
CA TYR A 87 2.85 9.52 -1.26
C TYR A 87 1.43 9.15 -1.69
N HIS A 88 0.74 10.02 -2.43
CA HIS A 88 -0.62 9.76 -2.87
C HIS A 88 -0.69 8.64 -3.90
N VAL A 89 0.28 8.56 -4.81
CA VAL A 89 0.37 7.45 -5.78
C VAL A 89 0.57 6.13 -5.05
N ARG A 90 1.52 6.07 -4.11
CA ARG A 90 1.80 4.87 -3.32
C ARG A 90 0.58 4.39 -2.55
N GLU A 91 -0.13 5.28 -1.87
CA GLU A 91 -1.33 4.91 -1.12
C GLU A 91 -2.48 4.44 -2.03
N ALA A 92 -2.66 5.07 -3.19
CA ALA A 92 -3.64 4.64 -4.18
C ALA A 92 -3.39 3.21 -4.67
N ILE A 93 -2.13 2.89 -4.97
CA ILE A 93 -1.70 1.53 -5.37
C ILE A 93 -1.90 0.55 -4.20
N ARG A 94 -1.53 0.94 -2.97
CA ARG A 94 -1.66 0.09 -1.78
C ARG A 94 -3.11 -0.35 -1.54
N ILE A 95 -4.09 0.53 -1.72
CA ILE A 95 -5.52 0.22 -1.56
C ILE A 95 -5.99 -0.79 -2.60
N THR A 96 -5.54 -0.64 -3.84
CA THR A 96 -6.04 -1.44 -4.97
C THR A 96 -5.30 -2.76 -5.14
N ARG A 97 -4.04 -2.85 -4.66
CA ARG A 97 -3.21 -4.04 -4.82
C ARG A 97 -3.85 -5.31 -4.29
N PRO A 98 -4.37 -5.39 -3.05
CA PRO A 98 -5.01 -6.61 -2.54
C PRO A 98 -6.11 -7.17 -3.45
N VAL A 99 -6.78 -6.31 -4.23
CA VAL A 99 -7.86 -6.66 -5.14
C VAL A 99 -7.34 -7.13 -6.50
N LEU A 100 -6.33 -6.45 -7.06
CA LEU A 100 -5.75 -6.82 -8.37
C LEU A 100 -4.80 -8.01 -8.30
N GLU A 101 -3.99 -8.06 -7.25
CA GLU A 101 -3.02 -9.10 -6.98
C GLU A 101 -2.79 -9.16 -5.47
N PRO A 102 -3.22 -10.21 -4.75
CA PRO A 102 -2.87 -10.38 -3.34
C PRO A 102 -1.34 -10.44 -3.20
N ALA A 103 -0.76 -9.28 -2.85
CA ALA A 103 0.67 -8.96 -2.71
C ALA A 103 1.62 -9.89 -3.50
N GLY A 104 1.94 -9.52 -4.74
CA GLY A 104 3.00 -10.16 -5.53
C GLY A 104 2.79 -11.66 -5.75
N LYS A 105 1.53 -12.11 -5.82
CA LYS A 105 1.19 -13.52 -6.11
C LYS A 105 1.68 -13.91 -7.49
N ILE A 106 1.46 -13.08 -8.52
CA ILE A 106 1.87 -13.42 -9.89
C ILE A 106 3.39 -13.44 -10.00
N LYS A 107 4.08 -12.43 -9.44
CA LYS A 107 5.54 -12.42 -9.39
C LYS A 107 6.11 -13.66 -8.69
N ARG A 108 5.49 -14.08 -7.58
CA ARG A 108 5.88 -15.31 -6.87
C ARG A 108 5.65 -16.57 -7.70
N LEU A 109 4.50 -16.69 -8.37
CA LEU A 109 4.20 -17.84 -9.23
C LEU A 109 5.18 -17.94 -10.39
N ARG A 110 5.46 -16.83 -11.08
CA ARG A 110 6.47 -16.79 -12.15
C ARG A 110 7.86 -17.19 -11.64
N CYS A 111 8.25 -16.68 -10.48
CA CYS A 111 9.53 -17.05 -9.87
C CYS A 111 9.59 -18.54 -9.50
N GLN A 112 8.51 -19.10 -8.94
CA GLN A 112 8.44 -20.54 -8.64
C GLN A 112 8.54 -21.39 -9.90
N GLU A 113 7.89 -20.97 -10.98
CA GLU A 113 7.95 -21.65 -12.27
C GLU A 113 9.36 -21.63 -12.87
N GLN A 114 10.05 -20.48 -12.80
CA GLN A 114 11.46 -20.38 -13.19
C GLN A 114 12.35 -21.31 -12.36
N ILE A 115 12.14 -21.38 -11.04
CA ILE A 115 12.88 -22.33 -10.19
C ILE A 115 12.60 -23.77 -10.65
N ARG A 116 11.35 -24.16 -10.92
CA ARG A 116 11.02 -25.52 -11.41
C ARG A 116 11.74 -25.87 -12.70
N ARG A 117 11.73 -24.96 -13.69
CA ARG A 117 12.44 -25.17 -14.97
C ARG A 117 13.94 -25.38 -14.77
N LEU A 118 14.56 -24.61 -13.87
CA LEU A 118 15.99 -24.78 -13.55
C LEU A 118 16.26 -26.12 -12.85
N LEU A 119 15.38 -26.55 -11.95
CA LEU A 119 15.48 -27.88 -11.32
C LEU A 119 15.30 -29.01 -12.33
N GLU A 120 14.35 -28.88 -13.28
CA GLU A 120 14.14 -29.85 -14.36
C GLU A 120 15.35 -29.96 -15.29
N SER A 121 16.10 -28.86 -15.48
CA SER A 121 17.39 -28.87 -16.19
C SER A 121 18.56 -29.46 -15.38
N GLY A 122 18.30 -29.98 -14.18
CA GLY A 122 19.30 -30.67 -13.35
C GLY A 122 20.07 -29.78 -12.37
N LEU A 123 19.74 -28.48 -12.27
CA LEU A 123 20.37 -27.62 -11.27
C LEU A 123 19.84 -27.94 -9.87
N SER A 124 20.68 -27.72 -8.86
CA SER A 124 20.23 -27.73 -7.47
C SER A 124 19.37 -26.49 -7.15
N PHE A 125 18.57 -26.58 -6.08
CA PHE A 125 17.73 -25.46 -5.64
C PHE A 125 18.55 -24.19 -5.30
N GLU A 126 19.74 -24.35 -4.73
CA GLU A 126 20.59 -23.23 -4.34
C GLU A 126 21.24 -22.56 -5.55
N GLU A 127 21.66 -23.32 -6.54
CA GLU A 127 22.15 -22.79 -7.82
C GLU A 127 21.04 -22.06 -8.57
N ALA A 128 19.83 -22.63 -8.62
CA ALA A 128 18.67 -21.99 -9.22
C ALA A 128 18.35 -20.65 -8.54
N CYS A 129 18.36 -20.61 -7.21
CA CYS A 129 18.15 -19.37 -6.45
C CYS A 129 19.24 -18.33 -6.67
N THR A 130 20.50 -18.78 -6.80
CA THR A 130 21.65 -17.90 -7.05
C THR A 130 21.59 -17.31 -8.45
N ARG A 131 21.23 -18.12 -9.46
CA ARG A 131 21.03 -17.67 -10.85
C ARG A 131 19.89 -16.64 -10.97
N LEU A 132 18.84 -16.80 -10.18
CA LEU A 132 17.72 -15.84 -10.08
C LEU A 132 18.00 -14.66 -9.14
N LYS A 133 19.21 -14.56 -8.57
CA LYS A 133 19.64 -13.50 -7.64
C LYS A 133 18.66 -13.29 -6.47
N LEU A 134 18.15 -14.39 -5.91
CA LEU A 134 17.19 -14.35 -4.80
C LEU A 134 17.89 -14.11 -3.46
N SER A 135 17.27 -13.26 -2.62
CA SER A 135 17.72 -13.02 -1.24
C SER A 135 17.44 -14.21 -0.32
N ASP A 136 18.14 -14.31 0.80
CA ASP A 136 17.97 -15.42 1.75
C ASP A 136 16.54 -15.57 2.26
N LEU A 137 15.84 -14.44 2.46
CA LEU A 137 14.44 -14.46 2.85
C LEU A 137 13.55 -15.08 1.76
N GLN A 138 13.83 -14.75 0.49
CA GLN A 138 13.13 -15.33 -0.65
C GLN A 138 13.44 -16.82 -0.78
N ARG A 139 14.71 -17.22 -0.63
CA ARG A 139 15.16 -18.62 -0.65
C ARG A 139 14.42 -19.45 0.38
N ARG A 140 14.42 -19.03 1.65
CA ARG A 140 13.71 -19.71 2.75
C ARG A 140 12.22 -19.85 2.46
N ARG A 141 11.60 -18.78 1.93
CA ARG A 141 10.18 -18.79 1.57
C ARG A 141 9.89 -19.78 0.45
N TYR A 142 10.60 -19.71 -0.67
CA TYR A 142 10.34 -20.60 -1.81
C TYR A 142 10.65 -22.05 -1.50
N ARG A 143 11.70 -22.32 -0.71
CA ARG A 143 12.02 -23.66 -0.20
C ARG A 143 10.81 -24.29 0.49
N ARG A 144 10.20 -23.56 1.44
CA ARG A 144 9.01 -24.00 2.15
C ARG A 144 7.79 -24.16 1.24
N GLN A 145 7.57 -23.21 0.34
CA GLN A 145 6.40 -23.22 -0.57
C GLN A 145 6.45 -24.33 -1.60
N MET A 146 7.65 -24.71 -2.05
CA MET A 146 7.85 -25.77 -3.04
C MET A 146 8.02 -27.15 -2.40
N GLY A 147 7.87 -27.25 -1.07
CA GLY A 147 7.92 -28.53 -0.36
C GLY A 147 9.33 -29.09 -0.24
N PHE A 148 10.36 -28.24 -0.15
CA PHE A 148 11.72 -28.66 0.15
C PHE A 148 12.07 -28.44 1.62
N ARG A 149 13.06 -29.19 2.13
CA ARG A 149 13.65 -29.01 3.46
C ARG A 149 15.16 -28.73 3.35
N TRP A 150 15.69 -28.06 4.37
CA TRP A 150 17.12 -27.82 4.51
C TRP A 150 17.75 -28.91 5.38
N GLU A 151 18.80 -29.57 4.90
CA GLU A 151 19.55 -30.59 5.66
C GLU A 151 20.92 -30.09 6.12
N GLY A 152 21.11 -28.77 6.25
CA GLY A 152 22.35 -28.18 6.72
C GLY A 152 23.29 -27.80 5.57
N THR A 153 23.50 -28.68 4.61
CA THR A 153 24.39 -28.44 3.45
C THR A 153 23.66 -28.20 2.15
N HIS A 154 22.52 -28.86 1.94
CA HIS A 154 21.75 -28.76 0.70
C HIS A 154 20.24 -28.86 0.96
N THR A 155 19.48 -28.48 -0.07
CA THR A 155 18.02 -28.50 -0.06
C THR A 155 17.55 -29.81 -0.70
N VAL A 156 16.73 -30.58 0.01
CA VAL A 156 16.15 -31.86 -0.49
C VAL A 156 14.63 -31.83 -0.50
N PRO A 157 13.95 -32.63 -1.35
CA PRO A 157 12.50 -32.74 -1.33
C PRO A 157 12.00 -33.21 0.03
N ALA A 158 10.99 -32.54 0.60
CA ALA A 158 10.38 -33.00 1.84
C ALA A 158 9.63 -34.31 1.57
N LYS A 159 9.95 -35.37 2.33
CA LYS A 159 9.21 -36.64 2.27
C LYS A 159 7.71 -36.35 2.47
N LYS A 160 6.87 -36.72 1.49
CA LYS A 160 5.41 -36.70 1.67
C LYS A 160 5.10 -37.60 2.86
N LYS A 161 4.49 -37.06 3.92
CA LYS A 161 3.89 -37.88 4.97
C LYS A 161 2.83 -38.75 4.29
N THR A 162 3.14 -40.02 4.07
CA THR A 162 2.15 -41.05 3.77
C THR A 162 1.19 -41.05 4.95
N ARG A 163 0.01 -40.45 4.79
CA ARG A 163 -1.09 -40.66 5.72
C ARG A 163 -1.38 -42.17 5.65
N ARG A 164 -0.93 -42.92 6.66
CA ARG A 164 -1.47 -44.27 6.90
C ARG A 164 -2.97 -44.08 7.02
N ARG A 165 -3.71 -44.57 6.03
CA ARG A 165 -5.14 -44.83 6.18
C ARG A 165 -5.19 -46.01 7.12
N ASP A 166 -5.44 -45.75 8.40
CA ASP A 166 -5.84 -46.81 9.32
C ASP A 166 -7.13 -47.39 8.73
N ARG A 167 -7.05 -48.67 8.36
CA ARG A 167 -8.16 -49.50 7.90
C ARG A 167 -8.88 -50.07 9.11
#